data_AF-A0A496ZM86-F1
#
_entry.id   AF-A0A496ZM86-F1
#
_cell.length_a   1.000
_cell.length_b   1.000
_cell.length_c   1.000
_cell.angle_alpha   90.00
_cell.angle_beta   90.00
_cell.angle_gamma   90.00
#
_symmetry.space_group_name_H-M   'P 1'
#
loop_
_entity.id
_entity.type
_entity.pdbx_description
1 polymer ?
#
loop_
_entity_poly.entity_id
_entity_poly.type
_entity_poly.pdbx_seq_one_letter_code
_entity_poly.pdbx_strand_id
1 'polypeptide(L)'
;MFSRIVGQDDIIQRLKQSVQENKVASSYLFYGPAGVGKLTTAFELAKAVNCYNLQKGDSCDECSSCRKINHFTHPDVIYIFPIPNFELDEEKGGFKRQSDEEQVEA
;
A
#
# COMPACT_ATOMS: atom_id res chain seq x y z
N MET A 1 -3.48 -9.64 -6.54
CA MET A 1 -2.45 -10.71 -6.52
C MET A 1 -1.08 -10.18 -6.94
N PHE A 2 -0.02 -10.84 -6.43
CA PHE A 2 1.37 -10.57 -6.83
C PHE A 2 1.66 -10.82 -8.32
N SER A 3 0.86 -11.65 -8.98
CA SER A 3 0.95 -11.91 -10.43
C SER A 3 0.79 -10.66 -11.31
N ARG A 4 0.30 -9.55 -10.76
CA ARG A 4 0.15 -8.27 -11.47
C ARG A 4 1.45 -7.46 -11.53
N ILE A 5 2.46 -7.81 -10.75
CA ILE A 5 3.73 -7.09 -10.68
C ILE A 5 4.69 -7.76 -11.67
N VAL A 6 5.08 -7.02 -12.70
CA VAL A 6 5.91 -7.52 -13.80
C VAL A 6 7.39 -7.18 -13.55
N GLY A 7 8.28 -8.15 -13.80
CA GLY A 7 9.73 -7.93 -13.79
C GLY A 7 10.39 -7.87 -12.41
N GLN A 8 9.69 -8.33 -11.36
CA GLN A 8 10.20 -8.38 -9.99
C GLN A 8 10.12 -9.81 -9.41
N ASP A 9 10.35 -10.82 -10.24
CA ASP A 9 10.07 -12.23 -9.93
C ASP A 9 10.82 -12.73 -8.68
N ASP A 10 12.12 -12.43 -8.57
CA ASP A 10 12.94 -12.85 -7.42
C ASP A 10 12.41 -12.28 -6.09
N ILE A 11 12.02 -11.01 -6.09
CA ILE A 11 11.52 -10.33 -4.89
C ILE A 11 10.14 -10.88 -4.53
N ILE A 12 9.25 -11.03 -5.53
CA ILE A 12 7.92 -11.60 -5.35
C ILE A 12 8.00 -13.02 -4.80
N GLN A 13 8.91 -13.84 -5.32
CA GLN A 13 9.09 -15.21 -4.85
C GLN A 13 9.52 -15.24 -3.37
N ARG A 14 10.46 -14.38 -2.98
CA ARG A 14 10.89 -14.27 -1.57
C ARG A 14 9.75 -13.81 -0.66
N LEU A 15 8.95 -12.83 -1.09
CA LEU A 15 7.79 -12.37 -0.34
C LEU A 15 6.74 -13.48 -0.20
N LYS A 16 6.42 -14.20 -1.28
CA LYS A 16 5.50 -15.35 -1.25
C LYS A 16 5.97 -16.42 -0.28
N GLN A 17 7.26 -16.76 -0.31
CA GLN A 17 7.83 -17.75 0.60
C GLN A 17 7.77 -17.27 2.06
N SER A 18 8.10 -16.02 2.33
CA SER A 18 8.02 -15.42 3.67
C SER A 18 6.60 -15.48 4.26
N VAL A 19 5.57 -15.21 3.44
CA VAL A 19 4.17 -15.34 3.84
C VAL A 19 3.79 -16.81 4.07
N GLN A 20 4.19 -17.72 3.17
CA GLN A 20 3.90 -19.17 3.34
C GLN A 20 4.51 -19.76 4.60
N GLU A 21 5.76 -19.38 4.91
CA GLU A 21 6.48 -19.87 6.08
C GLU A 21 6.07 -19.15 7.38
N ASN A 22 5.17 -18.18 7.29
CA ASN A 22 4.80 -17.30 8.41
C ASN A 22 6.02 -16.60 9.05
N LYS A 23 7.01 -16.24 8.22
CA LYS A 23 8.26 -15.55 8.60
C LYS A 23 8.29 -14.16 7.98
N VAL A 24 7.21 -13.42 8.16
CA VAL A 24 7.07 -12.04 7.66
C VAL A 24 7.84 -11.12 8.60
N ALA A 25 8.66 -10.23 8.04
CA ALA A 25 9.40 -9.25 8.82
C ALA A 25 8.44 -8.21 9.44
N SER A 26 8.85 -7.57 10.53
CA SER A 26 8.05 -6.52 11.17
C SER A 26 7.89 -5.28 10.31
N SER A 27 8.84 -5.00 9.41
CA SER A 27 8.82 -3.84 8.52
C SER A 27 9.46 -4.14 7.16
N TYR A 28 8.95 -3.45 6.13
CA TYR A 28 9.47 -3.52 4.76
C TYR A 28 9.62 -2.10 4.21
N LEU A 29 10.76 -1.82 3.58
CA LEU A 29 11.01 -0.61 2.80
C LEU A 29 11.10 -0.97 1.32
N PHE A 30 10.13 -0.53 0.52
CA PHE A 30 10.15 -0.68 -0.92
C PHE A 30 10.80 0.56 -1.55
N TYR A 31 11.95 0.38 -2.19
CA TYR A 31 12.74 1.46 -2.79
C TYR A 31 13.00 1.20 -4.29
N GLY A 32 13.10 2.28 -5.07
CA GLY A 32 13.36 2.23 -6.51
C GLY A 32 12.70 3.37 -7.29
N PRO A 33 12.92 3.45 -8.62
CA PRO A 33 12.36 4.48 -9.49
C PRO A 33 10.83 4.58 -9.47
N ALA A 34 10.28 5.71 -9.90
CA ALA A 34 8.82 5.84 -10.07
C ALA A 34 8.30 4.82 -11.09
N GLY A 35 7.09 4.30 -10.88
CA GLY A 35 6.44 3.36 -11.80
C GLY A 35 6.81 1.87 -11.64
N VAL A 36 7.82 1.49 -10.85
CA VAL A 36 8.24 0.07 -10.69
C VAL A 36 7.31 -0.79 -9.82
N GLY A 37 6.14 -0.27 -9.42
CA GLY A 37 5.15 -1.04 -8.65
C GLY A 37 5.38 -1.09 -7.12
N LYS A 38 6.19 -0.19 -6.53
CA LYS A 38 6.48 -0.19 -5.07
C LYS A 38 5.22 -0.23 -4.19
N LEU A 39 4.29 0.69 -4.45
CA LEU A 39 3.02 0.77 -3.71
C LEU A 39 2.17 -0.48 -3.95
N THR A 40 2.13 -0.96 -5.19
CA THR A 40 1.41 -2.18 -5.56
C THR A 40 1.95 -3.40 -4.82
N THR A 41 3.28 -3.56 -4.74
CA THR A 41 3.91 -4.66 -3.99
C THR A 41 3.60 -4.58 -2.49
N ALA A 42 3.67 -3.38 -1.90
CA ALA A 42 3.30 -3.17 -0.50
C ALA A 42 1.83 -3.53 -0.23
N PHE A 43 0.94 -3.08 -1.11
CA PHE A 43 -0.49 -3.35 -1.03
C PHE A 43 -0.82 -4.85 -1.16
N GLU A 44 -0.21 -5.52 -2.15
CA GLU A 44 -0.39 -6.96 -2.37
C GLU A 44 0.18 -7.81 -1.22
N LEU A 45 1.31 -7.39 -0.63
CA LEU A 45 1.84 -8.03 0.58
C LEU A 45 0.90 -7.88 1.78
N ALA A 46 0.40 -6.67 2.04
CA ALA A 46 -0.57 -6.44 3.11
C ALA A 46 -1.83 -7.29 2.91
N LYS A 47 -2.29 -7.44 1.67
CA LYS A 47 -3.41 -8.31 1.32
C LYS A 47 -3.11 -9.79 1.55
N ALA A 48 -1.95 -10.27 1.13
CA ALA A 48 -1.54 -11.65 1.32
C ALA A 48 -1.47 -12.00 2.81
N VAL A 49 -0.85 -11.17 3.64
CA VAL A 49 -0.72 -11.39 5.09
C VAL A 49 -2.08 -11.47 5.80
N ASN A 50 -3.07 -10.69 5.36
CA ASN A 50 -4.41 -10.67 5.97
C ASN A 50 -5.40 -11.66 5.33
N CYS A 51 -4.99 -12.44 4.33
CA CYS A 51 -5.88 -13.30 3.57
C CYS A 51 -6.22 -14.60 4.31
N TYR A 52 -7.51 -14.92 4.47
CA TYR A 52 -7.95 -16.16 5.13
C TYR A 52 -7.76 -17.43 4.30
N ASN A 53 -7.68 -17.30 2.98
CA ASN A 53 -7.52 -18.43 2.06
C ASN A 53 -6.27 -18.22 1.20
N LEU A 54 -5.09 -18.41 1.80
CA LEU A 54 -3.82 -18.16 1.13
C LEU A 54 -3.59 -19.18 -0.01
N GLN A 55 -3.22 -18.70 -1.20
CA GLN A 55 -2.98 -19.54 -2.36
C GLN A 55 -1.50 -19.50 -2.73
N LYS A 56 -0.72 -20.47 -2.21
CA LYS A 56 0.74 -20.55 -2.43
C LYS A 56 1.45 -19.20 -2.17
N GLY A 57 1.18 -18.56 -1.04
CA GLY A 57 1.82 -17.28 -0.68
C GLY A 57 1.21 -16.06 -1.35
N ASP A 58 0.16 -16.23 -2.16
CA ASP A 58 -0.59 -15.17 -2.81
C ASP A 58 -1.98 -15.00 -2.16
N SER A 59 -2.56 -13.82 -2.34
CA SER A 59 -3.92 -13.53 -1.87
C SER A 59 -4.96 -14.21 -2.76
N CYS A 60 -6.07 -14.74 -2.20
CA CYS A 60 -7.16 -15.30 -3.02
C CYS A 60 -8.01 -14.26 -3.75
N ASP A 61 -7.96 -12.98 -3.36
CA ASP A 61 -8.81 -11.90 -3.89
C ASP A 61 -10.34 -12.07 -3.72
N GLU A 62 -10.81 -13.20 -3.17
CA GLU A 62 -12.24 -13.52 -3.05
C GLU A 62 -12.78 -13.45 -1.62
N CYS A 63 -11.95 -13.68 -0.61
CA CYS A 63 -12.36 -13.70 0.79
C CYS A 63 -12.76 -12.30 1.30
N SER A 64 -13.50 -12.26 2.41
CA SER A 64 -14.00 -11.00 2.99
C SER A 64 -12.87 -10.01 3.33
N SER A 65 -11.75 -10.49 3.85
CA SER A 65 -10.56 -9.68 4.11
C SER A 65 -9.99 -9.07 2.82
N CYS A 66 -9.71 -9.90 1.80
CA CYS A 66 -9.20 -9.42 0.51
C CYS A 66 -10.14 -8.40 -0.13
N ARG A 67 -11.46 -8.63 -0.11
CA ARG A 67 -12.44 -7.68 -0.64
C ARG A 67 -12.39 -6.34 0.10
N LYS A 68 -12.35 -6.34 1.44
CA LYS A 68 -12.25 -5.10 2.23
C LYS A 68 -10.95 -4.34 1.94
N ILE A 69 -9.83 -5.05 1.80
CA ILE A 69 -8.54 -4.46 1.45
C ILE A 69 -8.60 -3.80 0.07
N ASN A 70 -9.16 -4.50 -0.93
CA ASN A 70 -9.35 -3.96 -2.28
C ASN A 70 -10.26 -2.71 -2.31
N HIS A 71 -11.11 -2.50 -1.30
CA HIS A 71 -11.97 -1.31 -1.15
C HIS A 71 -11.44 -0.31 -0.12
N PHE A 72 -10.23 -0.49 0.42
CA PHE A 72 -9.64 0.36 1.47
C PHE A 72 -10.47 0.47 2.76
N THR A 73 -11.29 -0.52 3.08
CA THR A 73 -12.19 -0.53 4.26
C THR A 73 -11.83 -1.61 5.30
N HIS A 74 -10.66 -2.22 5.20
CA HIS A 74 -10.25 -3.26 6.13
C HIS A 74 -9.90 -2.64 7.50
N PRO A 75 -10.50 -3.10 8.60
CA PRO A 75 -10.30 -2.49 9.93
C PRO A 75 -8.85 -2.59 10.41
N ASP A 76 -8.16 -3.68 10.07
CA ASP A 76 -6.79 -3.95 10.52
C ASP A 76 -5.71 -3.43 9.55
N VAL A 77 -6.09 -2.74 8.46
CA VAL A 77 -5.13 -2.20 7.49
C VAL A 77 -5.33 -0.69 7.38
N ILE A 78 -4.31 0.06 7.81
CA ILE A 78 -4.32 1.52 7.81
C ILE A 78 -3.46 2.02 6.65
N TYR A 79 -4.00 2.95 5.87
CA TYR A 79 -3.31 3.59 4.77
C TYR A 79 -2.96 5.02 5.14
N ILE A 80 -1.69 5.38 5.01
CA ILE A 80 -1.19 6.73 5.24
C ILE A 80 -0.59 7.22 3.93
N PHE A 81 -1.17 8.27 3.37
CA PHE A 81 -0.69 8.89 2.14
C PHE A 81 -0.11 10.27 2.44
N PRO A 82 0.97 10.66 1.77
CA PRO A 82 1.44 12.03 1.84
C PRO A 82 0.41 12.96 1.19
N ILE A 83 0.17 14.10 1.84
CA ILE A 83 -0.61 15.19 1.25
C ILE A 83 0.38 16.04 0.44
N PRO A 84 0.28 16.10 -0.90
CA PRO A 84 1.13 16.99 -1.68
C PRO A 84 0.81 18.45 -1.32
N ASN A 85 1.83 19.32 -1.43
CA ASN A 85 1.66 20.77 -1.26
C ASN A 85 1.13 21.18 0.13
N PHE A 86 1.85 20.76 1.16
CA PHE A 86 1.50 21.04 2.54
C PHE A 86 2.50 22.02 3.18
N GLU A 87 2.02 23.21 3.53
CA GLU A 87 2.75 24.16 4.38
C GLU A 87 2.22 24.11 5.81
N LEU A 88 3.13 23.97 6.76
CA LEU A 88 2.81 24.03 8.19
C LEU A 88 2.61 25.49 8.58
N ASP A 89 1.37 25.86 8.93
CA ASP A 89 1.06 27.19 9.45
C ASP A 89 1.40 27.20 10.95
N GLU A 90 2.66 27.55 11.28
CA GLU A 90 3.21 27.48 12.65
C GLU A 90 2.42 28.29 13.67
N GLU A 91 1.76 29.38 13.25
CA GLU A 91 1.02 30.26 14.15
C GLU A 91 -0.37 29.77 14.55
N LYS A 92 -0.98 28.87 13.78
CA LYS A 92 -2.38 28.43 14.01
C LYS A 92 -2.55 26.94 14.24
N GLY A 93 -1.48 26.15 14.19
CA GLY A 93 -1.55 24.70 14.41
C GLY A 93 -2.56 24.01 13.49
N GLY A 94 -2.68 24.49 12.26
CA GLY A 94 -3.72 24.10 11.30
C GLY A 94 -3.14 23.71 9.94
N PHE A 95 -3.89 22.92 9.18
CA PHE A 95 -3.50 22.44 7.86
C PHE A 95 -4.10 23.33 6.77
N LYS A 96 -3.30 24.04 5.97
CA LYS A 96 -3.76 24.80 4.78
C LYS A 96 -3.60 23.94 3.52
N ARG A 97 -4.62 23.93 2.64
CA ARG A 97 -4.53 23.32 1.30
C ARG A 97 -4.25 24.42 0.29
N GLN A 98 -3.25 24.24 -0.58
CA GLN A 98 -2.92 25.19 -1.65
C GLN A 98 -4.03 25.33 -2.74
N SER A 99 -5.12 24.56 -2.69
CA SER A 99 -6.24 24.68 -3.65
C SER A 99 -7.08 25.96 -3.49
N ASP A 100 -6.85 26.76 -2.45
CA ASP A 100 -7.66 27.95 -2.17
C ASP A 100 -7.07 29.24 -2.79
N GLU A 101 -5.88 29.17 -3.42
CA GLU A 101 -5.18 30.36 -3.97
C GLU A 101 -5.29 30.50 -5.50
N GLU A 102 -5.75 29.48 -6.25
CA GLU A 102 -5.86 29.56 -7.72
C GLU A 102 -7.21 30.10 -8.27
N GLN A 103 -8.08 30.66 -7.41
CA GLN A 103 -9.35 31.29 -7.84
C GLN A 103 -9.44 32.82 -7.62
N VAL A 104 -8.34 33.50 -7.31
CA VAL A 104 -8.31 34.98 -7.25
C VAL A 104 -7.25 35.53 -8.20
N GLU A 105 -7.44 35.32 -9.50
CA GLU A 105 -6.95 36.22 -10.56
C GLU A 105 -7.63 35.87 -11.90
N ALA A 106 -8.88 36.30 -12.04
CA ALA A 106 -9.57 36.58 -13.31
C ALA A 106 -10.69 37.59 -13.07
#